data_AF-A0A963TVI9-F1
#
_entry.id   AF-A0A963TVI9-F1
#
_cell.length_a   1.000
_cell.length_b   1.000
_cell.length_c   1.000
_cell.angle_alpha   90.00
_cell.angle_beta   90.00
_cell.angle_gamma   90.00
#
_symmetry.space_group_name_H-M   'P 1'
#
loop_
_entity.id
_entity.type
_entity.pdbx_description
1 polymer ?
#
loop_
_entity_poly.entity_id
_entity_poly.type
_entity_poly.pdbx_seq_one_letter_code
_entity_poly.pdbx_strand_id
1 'polypeptide(L)'
;SRLREAGGRPMALERAALPLDILPNPIEVTTSLYEVLDRLGNRPVRAVQKISAINLEAREAALLGVAEGAAGLSIARTSYLATGRVAELTHSLYRGDAYDFVAELRL
;
A
#
# COMPACT_ATOMS: atom_id res chain seq x y z
N SER A 1 9.05 -4.47 2.02
CA SER A 1 8.74 -3.02 1.98
C SER A 1 9.25 -2.46 0.67
N ARG A 2 8.55 -1.49 0.06
CA ARG A 2 8.92 -0.87 -1.21
C ARG A 2 8.79 0.64 -1.12
N LEU A 3 9.72 1.37 -1.73
CA LEU A 3 9.55 2.78 -2.03
C LEU A 3 8.85 2.91 -3.38
N ARG A 4 7.81 3.74 -3.46
CA ARG A 4 7.04 4.01 -4.68
C ARG A 4 7.42 5.40 -5.18
N GLU A 5 7.76 5.48 -6.45
CA GLU A 5 8.21 6.72 -7.09
C GLU A 5 7.30 7.10 -8.26
N ALA A 6 7.18 8.40 -8.50
CA ALA A 6 6.54 8.95 -9.70
C ALA A 6 7.48 10.00 -10.31
N GLY A 7 7.92 9.78 -11.56
CA GLY A 7 8.87 10.68 -12.22
C GLY A 7 10.19 10.84 -11.45
N GLY A 8 10.66 9.80 -10.76
CA GLY A 8 11.87 9.84 -9.93
C GLY A 8 11.71 10.54 -8.57
N ARG A 9 10.50 10.98 -8.21
CA ARG A 9 10.20 11.54 -6.90
C ARG A 9 9.61 10.45 -5.97
N PRO A 10 10.18 10.24 -4.77
CA PRO A 10 9.59 9.40 -3.74
C PRO A 10 8.18 9.89 -3.35
N MET A 11 7.20 8.98 -3.42
CA MET A 11 5.80 9.26 -3.14
C MET A 11 5.28 8.53 -1.91
N ALA A 12 5.65 7.25 -1.76
CA ALA A 12 5.11 6.42 -0.69
C ALA A 12 6.06 5.32 -0.23
N LEU A 13 5.95 4.97 1.05
CA LEU A 13 6.54 3.77 1.62
C LEU A 13 5.45 2.74 1.82
N GLU A 14 5.54 1.60 1.13
CA GLU A 14 4.52 0.55 1.17
C GLU A 14 5.09 -0.73 1.79
N ARG A 15 4.30 -1.32 2.69
CA ARG A 15 4.56 -2.65 3.25
C ARG A 15 3.34 -3.51 2.99
N ALA A 16 3.55 -4.71 2.46
CA ALA A 16 2.51 -5.69 2.25
C ALA A 16 2.88 -6.97 3.01
N ALA A 17 1.91 -7.57 3.68
CA ALA A 17 2.00 -8.86 4.33
C ALA A 17 0.90 -9.77 3.78
N LEU A 18 1.28 -10.95 3.32
CA LEU A 18 0.40 -11.93 2.72
C LEU A 18 0.69 -13.31 3.34
N PRO A 19 -0.33 -14.16 3.54
CA PRO A 19 -0.12 -15.57 3.90
C PRO A 19 0.72 -16.31 2.85
N LEU A 20 1.58 -17.22 3.29
CA LEU A 20 2.46 -17.99 2.40
C LEU A 20 1.70 -18.90 1.44
N ASP A 21 0.53 -19.40 1.82
CA ASP A 21 -0.29 -20.20 0.91
C ASP A 21 -1.00 -19.35 -0.16
N ILE A 22 -1.05 -18.02 0.03
CA ILE A 22 -1.59 -17.07 -0.95
C ILE A 22 -0.50 -16.58 -1.90
N LEU A 23 0.69 -16.29 -1.37
CA LEU A 23 1.88 -15.94 -2.14
C LEU A 23 3.08 -16.78 -1.64
N PRO A 24 3.29 -17.99 -2.19
CA PRO A 24 4.34 -18.90 -1.72
C PRO A 24 5.75 -18.38 -2.00
N ASN A 25 5.93 -17.66 -3.11
CA ASN A 25 7.21 -17.12 -3.52
C ASN A 25 7.11 -15.61 -3.78
N PRO A 26 7.47 -14.76 -2.79
CA PRO A 26 7.43 -13.32 -2.96
C PRO A 26 8.37 -12.77 -4.04
N ILE A 27 9.40 -13.52 -4.45
CA ILE A 27 10.37 -13.10 -5.46
C ILE A 27 9.74 -13.05 -6.86
N GLU A 28 8.64 -13.77 -7.10
CA GLU A 28 7.90 -13.69 -8.36
C GLU A 28 7.25 -12.32 -8.60
N VAL A 29 7.10 -11.51 -7.55
CA VAL A 29 6.54 -10.17 -7.65
C VAL A 29 7.60 -9.19 -8.16
N THR A 30 7.74 -9.14 -9.48
CA THR A 30 8.65 -8.20 -10.15
C THR A 30 8.01 -6.83 -10.35
N THR A 31 6.86 -6.80 -11.02
CA THR A 31 6.18 -5.55 -11.40
C THR A 31 4.86 -5.37 -10.63
N SER A 32 3.94 -6.32 -10.77
CA SER A 32 2.58 -6.21 -10.25
C SER A 32 2.24 -7.36 -9.32
N LEU A 33 2.04 -7.05 -8.04
CA LEU A 33 1.58 -8.02 -7.05
C LEU A 33 0.25 -8.65 -7.46
N TYR A 34 -0.68 -7.83 -7.95
CA TYR A 34 -2.02 -8.30 -8.28
C TYR A 34 -2.07 -9.17 -9.53
N GLU A 35 -1.13 -9.04 -10.47
CA GLU A 35 -1.02 -9.97 -11.60
C GLU A 35 -0.54 -11.35 -11.15
N VAL A 36 0.44 -11.39 -10.23
CA VAL A 36 0.90 -12.65 -9.64
C VAL A 36 -0.22 -13.32 -8.86
N LEU A 37 -0.93 -12.56 -8.02
CA LEU A 37 -2.07 -13.10 -7.27
C LEU A 37 -3.20 -13.59 -8.18
N ASP A 38 -3.46 -12.92 -9.31
CA ASP A 38 -4.46 -13.35 -10.28
C ASP A 38 -4.07 -14.67 -10.96
N ARG A 39 -2.81 -14.79 -11.40
CA ARG A 39 -2.27 -16.05 -11.94
C ARG A 39 -2.37 -17.22 -10.96
N LEU A 40 -2.24 -16.95 -9.67
CA LEU A 40 -2.36 -17.94 -8.59
C LEU A 40 -3.81 -18.21 -8.16
N GLY A 41 -4.81 -17.56 -8.78
CA GLY A 41 -6.22 -17.71 -8.41
C GLY A 41 -6.59 -17.02 -7.08
N ASN A 42 -5.73 -16.15 -6.57
CA ASN A 42 -5.84 -15.50 -5.26
C ASN A 42 -6.06 -13.99 -5.37
N ARG A 43 -6.69 -13.51 -6.46
CA ARG A 43 -6.98 -12.09 -6.64
C ARG A 43 -8.00 -11.60 -5.60
N PRO A 44 -7.68 -10.57 -4.79
CA PRO A 44 -8.66 -9.98 -3.88
C PRO A 44 -9.78 -9.28 -4.66
N VAL A 45 -11.01 -9.39 -4.19
CA VAL A 45 -12.21 -8.81 -4.83
C VAL A 45 -12.86 -7.70 -4.01
N ARG A 46 -12.46 -7.55 -2.74
CA ARG A 46 -12.96 -6.52 -1.82
C ARG A 46 -11.81 -6.01 -0.98
N ALA A 47 -11.81 -4.74 -0.65
CA ALA A 47 -10.86 -4.17 0.30
C ALA A 47 -11.55 -3.18 1.24
N VAL A 48 -11.00 -3.03 2.44
CA VAL A 48 -11.34 -1.96 3.38
C VAL A 48 -10.08 -1.15 3.62
N GLN A 49 -10.19 0.17 3.49
CA GLN A 49 -9.09 1.09 3.73
C GLN A 49 -9.41 2.00 4.92
N LYS A 50 -8.47 2.12 5.84
CA LYS A 50 -8.46 3.13 6.90
C LYS A 50 -7.38 4.14 6.55
N ILE A 51 -7.78 5.41 6.49
CA ILE A 51 -6.90 6.53 6.17
C ILE A 51 -6.83 7.43 7.41
N SER A 52 -5.61 7.74 7.85
CA SER A 52 -5.34 8.60 8.98
C SER A 52 -4.32 9.67 8.60
N ALA A 53 -4.52 10.90 9.08
CA ALA A 53 -3.47 11.92 9.05
C ALA A 53 -2.36 11.57 10.06
N ILE A 54 -1.11 11.82 9.68
CA ILE A 54 0.06 11.63 10.53
C ILE A 54 1.09 12.74 10.30
N ASN A 55 2.03 12.86 11.24
CA ASN A 55 3.31 13.52 11.00
C ASN A 55 4.37 12.43 10.77
N LEU A 56 5.18 12.60 9.73
CA LEU A 56 6.21 11.62 9.36
C LEU A 56 7.39 11.68 10.33
N GLU A 57 7.78 10.53 10.86
CA GLU A 57 8.98 10.39 11.68
C GLU A 57 10.25 10.53 10.82
N ALA A 58 11.39 10.79 11.47
CA ALA A 58 12.66 11.11 10.82
C ALA A 58 13.05 10.12 9.71
N ARG A 59 12.88 8.82 9.96
CA ARG A 59 13.25 7.77 9.01
C ARG A 59 12.39 7.81 7.75
N GLU A 60 11.07 7.80 7.92
CA GLU A 60 10.10 7.81 6.84
C GLU A 60 10.20 9.11 6.02
N ALA A 61 10.36 10.24 6.71
CA ALA A 61 10.55 11.55 6.09
C ALA A 61 11.80 11.58 5.21
N ALA A 62 12.94 11.07 5.70
CA ALA A 62 14.17 11.00 4.93
C ALA A 62 14.03 10.13 3.68
N LEU A 63 13.39 8.97 3.78
CA LEU A 63 13.14 8.09 2.63
C LEU A 63 12.18 8.71 1.60
N LEU A 64 11.25 9.56 2.06
CA LEU A 64 10.29 10.27 1.20
C LEU A 64 10.81 11.62 0.68
N GLY A 65 12.01 12.04 1.11
CA GLY A 65 12.60 13.32 0.71
C GLY A 65 11.78 14.52 1.18
N VAL A 66 11.28 14.48 2.42
CA VAL A 66 10.55 15.56 3.09
C VAL A 66 11.17 15.86 4.45
N ALA A 67 10.81 17.00 5.04
CA ALA A 67 11.24 17.35 6.39
C ALA A 67 10.63 16.39 7.44
N GLU A 68 11.38 16.10 8.51
CA GLU A 68 10.82 15.44 9.69
C GLU A 68 9.62 16.22 10.23
N GLY A 69 8.57 15.51 10.66
CA GLY A 69 7.33 16.10 11.11
C GLY A 69 6.40 16.57 9.98
N ALA A 70 6.79 16.47 8.71
CA ALA A 70 5.92 16.79 7.59
C ALA A 70 4.61 16.00 7.64
N ALA A 71 3.50 16.64 7.27
CA ALA A 71 2.21 16.00 7.21
C ALA A 71 2.19 14.88 6.14
N GLY A 72 1.54 13.79 6.47
CA GLY A 72 1.37 12.65 5.58
C GLY A 72 0.08 11.89 5.83
N LEU A 73 -0.16 10.89 4.98
CA LEU A 73 -1.28 9.97 5.11
C LEU A 73 -0.76 8.58 5.43
N SER A 74 -1.31 7.98 6.49
CA SER A 74 -1.14 6.56 6.79
C SER A 74 -2.37 5.81 6.32
N ILE A 75 -2.17 4.87 5.41
CA ILE A 75 -3.21 4.08 4.77
C ILE A 75 -2.99 2.61 5.13
N ALA A 76 -3.91 2.04 5.91
CA ALA A 76 -3.98 0.61 6.14
C ALA A 76 -5.08 0.02 5.26
N ARG A 77 -4.76 -1.02 4.48
CA ARG A 77 -5.72 -1.73 3.62
C ARG A 77 -5.74 -3.21 3.94
N THR A 78 -6.92 -3.75 4.19
CA THR A 78 -7.14 -5.20 4.27
C THR A 78 -7.92 -5.64 3.03
N SER A 79 -7.34 -6.54 2.25
CA SER A 79 -7.93 -7.08 1.02
C SER A 79 -8.43 -8.51 1.24
N TYR A 80 -9.57 -8.85 0.66
CA TYR A 80 -10.30 -10.10 0.88
C TYR A 80 -10.53 -10.85 -0.44
N LEU A 81 -10.36 -12.17 -0.40
CA LEU A 81 -10.78 -13.08 -1.47
C LEU A 81 -12.31 -13.13 -1.58
N ALA A 82 -12.82 -13.68 -2.68
CA ALA A 82 -14.26 -13.93 -2.86
C ALA A 82 -14.86 -14.82 -1.75
N THR A 83 -14.04 -15.67 -1.14
CA THR A 83 -14.42 -16.51 0.01
C THR A 83 -14.58 -15.74 1.32
N GLY A 84 -14.23 -14.45 1.35
CA GLY A 84 -14.21 -13.64 2.57
C GLY A 84 -12.92 -13.77 3.40
N ARG A 85 -11.99 -14.66 3.00
CA ARG A 85 -10.67 -14.80 3.64
C ARG A 85 -9.81 -13.56 3.38
N VAL A 86 -9.07 -13.10 4.40
CA VAL A 86 -8.05 -12.05 4.24
C VAL A 86 -6.90 -12.56 3.38
N ALA A 87 -6.63 -11.85 2.28
CA ALA A 87 -5.54 -12.16 1.36
C ALA A 87 -4.28 -11.33 1.61
N GLU A 88 -4.45 -10.08 2.01
CA GLU A 88 -3.38 -9.11 2.06
C GLU A 88 -3.70 -8.05 3.11
N LEU A 89 -2.66 -7.66 3.87
CA LEU A 89 -2.65 -6.44 4.66
C LEU A 89 -1.55 -5.53 4.14
N THR A 90 -1.88 -4.30 3.76
CA THR A 90 -0.89 -3.28 3.38
C THR A 90 -0.91 -2.09 4.31
N HIS A 91 0.26 -1.61 4.70
CA HIS A 91 0.45 -0.33 5.39
C HIS A 91 1.31 0.56 4.51
N SER A 92 0.75 1.71 4.11
CA SER A 92 1.39 2.67 3.23
C SER A 92 1.45 4.05 3.89
N LEU A 93 2.59 4.71 3.76
CA LEU A 93 2.78 6.08 4.20
C LEU A 93 3.02 6.95 2.97
N TYR A 94 2.21 7.99 2.79
CA TYR A 94 2.29 8.93 1.69
C TYR A 94 2.67 10.31 2.19
N ARG A 95 3.51 11.01 1.43
CA ARG A 95 3.80 12.43 1.64
C ARG A 95 2.55 13.27 1.33
N GLY A 96 2.17 14.18 2.23
CA GLY A 96 0.94 14.96 2.10
C GLY A 96 1.02 16.10 1.09
N ASP A 97 2.21 16.52 0.68
CA ASP A 97 2.44 17.63 -0.26
C ASP A 97 2.34 17.24 -1.74
N ALA A 98 2.17 15.94 -2.04
CA ALA A 98 2.15 15.44 -3.41
C ALA A 98 1.17 14.27 -3.63
N TYR A 99 0.34 13.93 -2.64
CA TYR A 99 -0.60 12.82 -2.75
C TYR A 99 -1.98 13.21 -2.22
N ASP A 100 -2.97 13.13 -3.11
CA ASP A 100 -4.38 13.27 -2.77
C ASP A 100 -5.09 11.92 -2.82
N PHE A 101 -6.00 11.69 -1.88
CA PHE A 101 -6.92 10.56 -1.92
C PHE A 101 -8.29 11.02 -2.42
N VAL A 102 -8.78 10.41 -3.49
CA VAL A 102 -10.07 10.72 -4.09
C VAL A 102 -11.01 9.52 -3.92
N ALA A 103 -12.20 9.77 -3.38
CA ALA A 103 -13.28 8.79 -3.30
C ALA A 103 -14.54 9.34 -3.98
N GLU A 104 -15.09 8.57 -4.91
CA GLU A 104 -16.42 8.84 -5.49
C GLU A 104 -17.48 8.23 -4.58
N LEU A 105 -18.40 9.07 -4.11
CA LEU A 105 -19.57 8.64 -3.34
C LEU A 105 -20.76 8.54 -4.29
N ARG A 106 -21.44 7.38 -4.29
CA ARG A 106 -22.71 7.19 -4.98
C ARG A 106 -23.82 7.19 -3.93
N LEU A 107 -24.80 8.08 -4.11
CA LEU A 107 -25.97 8.24 -3.26
C LEU A 107 -27.14 7.40 -3.78
#